data_AF-A0A2N6Q378-F1
#
_entry.id   AF-A0A2N6Q378-F1
#
_cell.length_a   1.000
_cell.length_b   1.000
_cell.length_c   1.000
_cell.angle_alpha   90.00
_cell.angle_beta   90.00
_cell.angle_gamma   90.00
#
_symmetry.space_group_name_H-M   'P 1'
#
loop_
_entity.id
_entity.type
_entity.pdbx_description
1 polymer ?
#
loop_
_entity_poly.entity_id
_entity_poly.type
_entity_poly.pdbx_seq_one_letter_code
_entity_poly.pdbx_strand_id
1 'polypeptide(L)'
;MYTSTKLTEYRSKYNVSWAKQLPANTPPEDVVVAYDNEPLFRLIQEDSVMTEDDLKPHTELYPQKKFGNKLWQASGLSSLCTLEDARSMAKLPYLKHLHGIAEIIMCPEYGVMLKTPSNNCANHYTWWHTTLFDLNKAEIQYREITL
;
A
#
# COMPACT_ATOMS: atom_id res chain seq x y z
N MET A 1 4.58 14.96 0.35
CA MET A 1 4.30 14.48 1.72
C MET A 1 2.79 14.38 1.74
N TYR A 2 2.21 13.20 1.95
CA TYR A 2 0.79 12.98 1.64
C TYR A 2 -0.14 13.96 2.36
N THR A 3 -1.20 14.37 1.67
CA THR A 3 -2.14 15.36 2.17
C THR A 3 -3.29 14.71 2.90
N SER A 4 -3.57 15.14 4.13
CA SER A 4 -4.72 14.68 4.91
C SER A 4 -6.04 15.13 4.29
N THR A 5 -7.03 14.24 4.28
CA THR A 5 -8.39 14.52 3.80
C THR A 5 -9.39 13.55 4.45
N LYS A 6 -10.67 13.79 4.23
CA LYS A 6 -11.74 12.87 4.61
C LYS A 6 -12.05 11.90 3.47
N LEU A 7 -12.34 10.65 3.81
CA LEU A 7 -12.70 9.63 2.82
C LEU A 7 -13.95 10.05 2.02
N THR A 8 -14.92 10.68 2.68
CA THR A 8 -16.11 11.23 2.03
C THR A 8 -15.79 12.30 0.98
N GLU A 9 -14.88 13.23 1.29
CA GLU A 9 -14.40 14.25 0.36
C GLU A 9 -13.66 13.63 -0.83
N TYR A 10 -12.75 12.70 -0.56
CA TYR A 10 -12.00 11.97 -1.58
C TYR A 10 -12.95 11.26 -2.55
N ARG A 11 -13.94 10.51 -2.03
CA ARG A 11 -14.89 9.77 -2.87
C ARG A 11 -15.79 10.68 -3.67
N SER A 12 -16.22 11.82 -3.11
CA SER A 12 -16.99 12.83 -3.83
C SER A 12 -16.20 13.42 -5.01
N LYS A 13 -14.90 13.66 -4.81
CA LYS A 13 -14.03 14.27 -5.83
C LYS A 13 -13.67 13.32 -6.97
N TYR A 14 -13.28 12.08 -6.66
CA TYR A 14 -12.71 11.15 -7.66
C TYR A 14 -13.67 10.06 -8.14
N ASN A 15 -14.82 9.86 -7.46
CA ASN A 15 -15.83 8.86 -7.83
C ASN A 15 -15.25 7.45 -8.13
N VAL A 16 -14.36 6.97 -7.25
CA VAL A 16 -13.61 5.72 -7.46
C VAL A 16 -14.33 4.49 -6.89
N SER A 17 -13.93 3.32 -7.41
CA SER A 17 -14.27 2.01 -6.86
C SER A 17 -13.02 1.35 -6.27
N TRP A 18 -13.17 0.65 -5.14
CA TRP A 18 -12.08 -0.11 -4.53
C TRP A 18 -11.76 -1.35 -5.36
N ALA A 19 -10.47 -1.67 -5.51
CA ALA A 19 -10.06 -2.84 -6.27
C ALA A 19 -10.48 -4.17 -5.62
N LYS A 20 -10.62 -4.16 -4.29
CA LYS A 20 -11.06 -5.31 -3.48
C LYS A 20 -12.33 -4.97 -2.73
N GLN A 21 -13.11 -6.00 -2.39
CA GLN A 21 -14.22 -5.82 -1.47
C GLN A 21 -13.67 -5.52 -0.07
N LEU A 22 -13.96 -4.33 0.43
CA LEU A 22 -13.49 -3.88 1.74
C LEU A 22 -14.56 -4.12 2.82
N PRO A 23 -14.15 -4.40 4.07
CA PRO A 23 -15.06 -4.42 5.21
C PRO A 23 -15.76 -3.07 5.40
N ALA A 24 -16.86 -3.06 6.18
CA ALA A 24 -17.48 -1.82 6.60
C ALA A 24 -16.47 -0.88 7.28
N ASN A 25 -16.61 0.44 7.04
CA ASN A 25 -15.72 1.47 7.57
C ASN A 25 -14.24 1.26 7.19
N THR A 26 -13.99 0.67 6.03
CA THR A 26 -12.65 0.50 5.45
C THR A 26 -12.64 1.08 4.02
N PRO A 27 -11.75 2.04 3.70
CA PRO A 27 -10.80 2.72 4.59
C PRO A 27 -11.49 3.49 5.75
N PRO A 28 -10.75 3.87 6.80
CA PRO A 28 -11.24 4.81 7.81
C PRO A 28 -11.61 6.17 7.21
N GLU A 29 -12.33 7.00 7.96
CA GLU A 29 -12.72 8.34 7.48
C GLU A 29 -11.53 9.30 7.36
N ASP A 30 -10.59 9.23 8.30
CA ASP A 30 -9.34 9.99 8.26
C ASP A 30 -8.30 9.25 7.43
N VAL A 31 -7.90 9.85 6.29
CA VAL A 31 -6.94 9.28 5.36
C VAL A 31 -5.98 10.34 4.83
N VAL A 32 -4.96 9.88 4.12
CA VAL A 32 -4.06 10.73 3.34
C VAL A 32 -4.06 10.29 1.87
N VAL A 33 -3.80 11.24 0.98
CA VAL A 33 -3.76 11.04 -0.47
C VAL A 33 -2.49 11.68 -1.03
N ALA A 34 -1.90 11.04 -2.04
CA ALA A 34 -0.81 11.62 -2.81
C ALA A 34 -1.38 12.48 -3.93
N TYR A 35 -1.21 13.80 -3.86
CA TYR A 35 -1.69 14.75 -4.87
C TYR A 35 -0.60 15.21 -5.84
N ASP A 36 0.66 15.08 -5.45
CA ASP A 36 1.80 15.70 -6.11
C ASP A 36 2.83 14.66 -6.58
N ASN A 37 2.35 13.55 -7.15
CA ASN A 37 3.18 12.46 -7.69
C ASN A 37 4.16 11.88 -6.65
N GLU A 38 3.76 11.84 -5.39
CA GLU A 38 4.63 11.35 -4.33
C GLU A 38 4.84 9.83 -4.43
N PRO A 39 6.07 9.34 -4.18
CA PRO A 39 6.36 7.92 -4.33
C PRO A 39 5.80 7.11 -3.16
N LEU A 40 5.24 5.94 -3.47
CA LEU A 40 4.88 4.89 -2.52
C LEU A 40 5.74 3.65 -2.78
N PHE A 41 6.36 3.13 -1.74
CA PHE A 41 7.26 1.98 -1.84
C PHE A 41 6.58 0.72 -1.31
N ARG A 42 6.74 -0.41 -2.02
CA ARG A 42 6.27 -1.72 -1.60
C ARG A 42 7.37 -2.76 -1.77
N LEU A 43 7.46 -3.69 -0.84
CA LEU A 43 8.23 -4.92 -1.03
C LEU A 43 7.42 -5.85 -1.92
N ILE A 44 8.09 -6.48 -2.90
CA ILE A 44 7.46 -7.34 -3.91
C ILE A 44 8.17 -8.68 -3.99
N GLN A 45 7.46 -9.71 -4.49
CA GLN A 45 7.95 -11.08 -4.53
C GLN A 45 9.12 -11.27 -5.49
N GLU A 46 9.16 -10.54 -6.60
CA GLU A 46 10.21 -10.66 -7.62
C GLU A 46 11.09 -9.41 -7.66
N ASP A 47 12.36 -9.53 -8.05
CA ASP A 47 13.34 -8.42 -8.05
C ASP A 47 12.95 -7.23 -8.95
N SER A 48 12.26 -7.52 -10.06
CA SER A 48 12.16 -6.60 -11.21
C SER A 48 10.76 -6.43 -11.78
N VAL A 49 9.75 -7.03 -11.14
CA VAL A 49 8.36 -6.92 -11.60
C VAL A 49 7.39 -7.04 -10.44
N MET A 50 6.47 -6.09 -10.38
CA MET A 50 5.32 -6.16 -9.47
C MET A 50 4.18 -6.87 -10.19
N THR A 51 3.56 -7.84 -9.53
CA THR A 51 2.51 -8.69 -10.09
C THR A 51 1.21 -8.54 -9.30
N GLU A 52 0.14 -9.15 -9.81
CA GLU A 52 -1.15 -9.22 -9.10
C GLU A 52 -1.04 -9.92 -7.73
N ASP A 53 -0.07 -10.82 -7.56
CA ASP A 53 0.16 -11.47 -6.27
C ASP A 53 0.70 -10.50 -5.21
N ASP A 54 1.39 -9.43 -5.62
CA ASP A 54 1.85 -8.35 -4.74
C ASP A 54 0.71 -7.38 -4.34
N LEU A 55 -0.44 -7.48 -5.00
CA LEU A 55 -1.67 -6.73 -4.71
C LEU A 55 -2.67 -7.52 -3.87
N LYS A 56 -2.26 -8.68 -3.32
CA LYS A 56 -3.08 -9.45 -2.38
C LYS A 56 -2.95 -8.89 -0.96
N PRO A 57 -4.03 -8.39 -0.33
CA PRO A 57 -4.01 -8.00 1.07
C PRO A 57 -3.83 -9.23 1.99
N HIS A 58 -3.48 -8.99 3.26
CA HIS A 58 -3.26 -10.07 4.22
C HIS A 58 -4.51 -10.96 4.40
N THR A 59 -5.70 -10.40 4.25
CA THR A 59 -6.97 -11.14 4.30
C THR A 59 -7.10 -12.19 3.18
N GLU A 60 -6.52 -11.95 2.00
CA GLU A 60 -6.48 -12.90 0.89
C GLU A 60 -5.33 -13.91 1.04
N LEU A 61 -4.16 -13.46 1.49
CA LEU A 61 -2.99 -14.32 1.68
C LEU A 61 -3.17 -15.32 2.83
N TYR A 62 -3.91 -14.93 3.87
CA TYR A 62 -4.11 -15.73 5.09
C TYR A 62 -5.58 -15.80 5.48
N PRO A 63 -6.45 -16.44 4.66
CA PRO A 63 -7.89 -16.44 4.86
C PRO A 63 -8.32 -17.14 6.16
N GLN A 64 -7.47 -18.01 6.71
CA GLN A 64 -7.72 -18.71 7.98
C GLN A 64 -7.44 -17.85 9.22
N LYS A 65 -6.77 -16.70 9.06
CA LYS A 65 -6.36 -15.85 10.18
C LYS A 65 -7.52 -14.97 10.64
N LYS A 66 -7.72 -14.87 11.95
CA LYS A 66 -8.66 -13.93 12.56
C LYS A 66 -7.97 -12.59 12.80
N PHE A 67 -8.33 -11.57 12.03
CA PHE A 67 -7.73 -10.22 12.14
C PHE A 67 -8.35 -9.34 13.22
N GLY A 68 -9.56 -9.66 13.69
CA GLY A 68 -10.23 -8.90 14.76
C GLY A 68 -10.35 -7.41 14.43
N ASN A 69 -9.95 -6.55 15.37
CA ASN A 69 -9.97 -5.10 15.22
C ASN A 69 -8.98 -4.54 14.18
N LYS A 70 -8.07 -5.39 13.65
CA LYS A 70 -7.12 -5.03 12.58
C LYS A 70 -7.60 -5.45 11.20
N LEU A 71 -8.86 -5.89 11.06
CA LEU A 71 -9.39 -6.32 9.76
C LEU A 71 -9.32 -5.23 8.69
N TRP A 72 -9.64 -3.98 9.04
CA TRP A 72 -9.54 -2.84 8.11
C TRP A 72 -8.11 -2.66 7.58
N GLN A 73 -7.13 -2.74 8.48
CA GLN A 73 -5.71 -2.62 8.17
C GLN A 73 -5.24 -3.79 7.29
N ALA A 74 -5.64 -5.02 7.66
CA ALA A 74 -5.28 -6.23 6.95
C ALA A 74 -5.94 -6.37 5.57
N SER A 75 -6.99 -5.60 5.30
CA SER A 75 -7.67 -5.52 3.99
C SER A 75 -7.02 -4.51 3.04
N GLY A 76 -6.04 -3.75 3.52
CA GLY A 76 -5.20 -2.90 2.70
C GLY A 76 -3.81 -3.51 2.51
N LEU A 77 -3.00 -2.81 1.72
CA LEU A 77 -1.69 -3.25 1.32
C LEU A 77 -0.58 -2.54 2.10
N SER A 78 0.36 -3.32 2.65
CA SER A 78 1.55 -2.84 3.38
C SER A 78 2.44 -1.99 2.49
N SER A 79 2.67 -0.73 2.86
CA SER A 79 3.39 0.24 2.02
C SER A 79 4.26 1.19 2.86
N LEU A 80 5.24 1.83 2.23
CA LEU A 80 6.29 2.62 2.86
C LEU A 80 6.48 3.95 2.12
N CYS A 81 6.90 5.01 2.82
CA CYS A 81 7.05 6.36 2.22
C CYS A 81 8.45 6.66 1.70
N THR A 82 9.44 5.87 2.09
CA THR A 82 10.82 6.13 1.69
C THR A 82 11.48 4.83 1.24
N LEU A 83 12.41 4.96 0.29
CA LEU A 83 13.24 3.85 -0.14
C LEU A 83 14.11 3.29 1.00
N GLU A 84 14.54 4.15 1.93
CA GLU A 84 15.31 3.73 3.11
C GLU A 84 14.49 2.85 4.05
N ASP A 85 13.24 3.23 4.34
CA ASP A 85 12.31 2.40 5.10
C ASP A 85 12.05 1.06 4.41
N ALA A 86 11.91 1.05 3.08
CA ALA A 86 11.77 -0.17 2.28
C ALA A 86 12.99 -1.09 2.40
N ARG A 87 14.19 -0.56 2.21
CA ARG A 87 15.43 -1.31 2.38
C ARG A 87 15.60 -1.83 3.81
N SER A 88 15.24 -1.03 4.81
CA SER A 88 15.31 -1.44 6.22
C SER A 88 14.34 -2.59 6.51
N MET A 89 13.09 -2.48 6.08
CA MET A 89 12.07 -3.52 6.23
C MET A 89 12.46 -4.82 5.51
N ALA A 90 13.05 -4.73 4.32
CA ALA A 90 13.51 -5.89 3.56
C ALA A 90 14.57 -6.74 4.28
N LYS A 91 15.32 -6.17 5.23
CA LYS A 91 16.33 -6.92 6.02
C LYS A 91 15.71 -7.81 7.09
N LEU A 92 14.42 -7.64 7.40
CA LEU A 92 13.75 -8.41 8.45
C LEU A 92 13.65 -9.90 8.07
N PRO A 93 13.98 -10.84 8.97
CA PRO A 93 14.05 -12.26 8.64
C PRO A 93 12.77 -12.83 8.01
N TYR A 94 11.60 -12.37 8.46
CA TYR A 94 10.30 -12.84 7.97
C TYR A 94 9.88 -12.21 6.63
N LEU A 95 10.62 -11.23 6.11
CA LEU A 95 10.38 -10.57 4.82
C LEU A 95 11.43 -10.93 3.76
N LYS A 96 12.40 -11.80 4.07
CA LYS A 96 13.44 -12.25 3.12
C LYS A 96 12.95 -13.05 1.91
N HIS A 97 11.67 -13.42 1.90
CA HIS A 97 11.01 -14.04 0.75
C HIS A 97 10.52 -13.00 -0.27
N LEU A 98 10.70 -11.71 0.01
CA LEU A 98 10.45 -10.61 -0.90
C LEU A 98 11.79 -10.15 -1.44
N HIS A 99 11.85 -9.97 -2.75
CA HIS A 99 13.11 -9.86 -3.49
C HIS A 99 13.29 -8.47 -4.11
N GLY A 100 12.19 -7.78 -4.46
CA GLY A 100 12.25 -6.43 -5.03
C GLY A 100 11.61 -5.35 -4.16
N ILE A 101 11.84 -4.10 -4.58
CA ILE A 101 11.11 -2.92 -4.11
C ILE A 101 10.48 -2.24 -5.32
N ALA A 102 9.15 -2.11 -5.31
CA ALA A 102 8.43 -1.27 -6.27
C ALA A 102 8.28 0.15 -5.71
N GLU A 103 8.80 1.14 -6.44
CA GLU A 103 8.53 2.56 -6.24
C GLU A 103 7.43 2.99 -7.23
N ILE A 104 6.24 3.24 -6.69
CA ILE A 104 5.06 3.63 -7.46
C ILE A 104 4.95 5.15 -7.41
N ILE A 105 4.94 5.81 -8.55
CA ILE A 105 4.61 7.24 -8.63
C ILE A 105 3.09 7.37 -8.50
N MET A 106 2.64 7.86 -7.35
CA MET A 106 1.22 7.84 -7.01
C MET A 106 0.46 8.96 -7.72
N CYS A 107 -0.74 8.65 -8.20
CA CYS A 107 -1.75 9.66 -8.47
C CYS A 107 -2.90 9.53 -7.44
N PRO A 108 -3.73 10.59 -7.28
CA PRO A 108 -4.83 10.57 -6.31
C PRO A 108 -5.83 9.46 -6.57
N GLU A 109 -6.04 9.14 -7.83
CA GLU A 109 -7.03 8.15 -8.26
C GLU A 109 -6.62 6.73 -7.88
N TYR A 110 -5.33 6.46 -7.65
CA TYR A 110 -4.83 5.14 -7.27
C TYR A 110 -5.27 4.70 -5.88
N GLY A 111 -5.71 5.61 -5.02
CA GLY A 111 -6.34 5.26 -3.74
C GLY A 111 -5.89 6.14 -2.59
N VAL A 112 -6.23 5.67 -1.39
CA VAL A 112 -5.99 6.40 -0.14
C VAL A 112 -5.14 5.58 0.81
N MET A 113 -4.48 6.26 1.73
CA MET A 113 -3.58 5.63 2.68
C MET A 113 -3.90 6.08 4.10
N LEU A 114 -3.45 5.31 5.08
CA LEU A 114 -3.38 5.75 6.47
C LEU A 114 -2.05 5.34 7.10
N LYS A 115 -1.44 6.26 7.84
CA LYS A 115 -0.21 5.99 8.59
C LYS A 115 -0.52 4.96 9.67
N THR A 116 0.15 3.81 9.57
CA THR A 116 -0.06 2.65 10.44
C THR A 116 1.30 2.14 10.91
N PRO A 117 1.99 2.91 11.78
CA PRO A 117 3.35 2.59 12.19
C PRO A 117 3.39 1.18 12.80
N SER A 118 4.49 0.49 12.54
CA SER A 118 4.80 -0.78 13.19
C SER A 118 6.03 -0.63 14.07
N ASN A 119 6.29 -1.61 14.92
CA ASN A 119 7.50 -1.63 15.75
C ASN A 119 8.81 -1.56 14.92
N ASN A 120 8.75 -1.94 13.63
CA ASN A 120 9.93 -1.97 12.75
C ASN A 120 10.00 -0.79 11.77
N CYS A 121 8.91 -0.01 11.62
CA CYS A 121 8.89 1.13 10.71
C CYS A 121 7.86 2.17 11.15
N ALA A 122 8.34 3.35 11.52
CA ALA A 122 7.51 4.50 11.91
C ALA A 122 6.77 5.12 10.72
N ASN A 123 7.26 4.90 9.49
CA ASN A 123 6.69 5.44 8.25
C ASN A 123 5.94 4.36 7.44
N HIS A 124 5.40 3.35 8.12
CA HIS A 124 4.54 2.36 7.49
C HIS A 124 3.13 2.92 7.25
N TYR A 125 2.57 2.62 6.10
CA TYR A 125 1.23 2.98 5.67
C TYR A 125 0.46 1.75 5.21
N THR A 126 -0.84 1.80 5.42
CA THR A 126 -1.76 0.87 4.78
C THR A 126 -2.37 1.60 3.60
N TRP A 127 -2.27 1.03 2.41
CA TRP A 127 -2.81 1.58 1.17
C TRP A 127 -4.01 0.75 0.70
N TRP A 128 -5.15 1.41 0.48
CA TRP A 128 -6.28 0.79 -0.20
C TRP A 128 -6.36 1.37 -1.60
N HIS A 129 -6.04 0.53 -2.57
CA HIS A 129 -6.00 0.94 -3.96
C HIS A 129 -7.37 0.79 -4.64
N THR A 130 -7.58 1.62 -5.64
CA THR A 130 -8.80 1.60 -6.46
C THR A 130 -8.60 0.72 -7.68
N THR A 131 -9.70 0.51 -8.42
CA THR A 131 -9.68 -0.11 -9.75
C THR A 131 -8.93 0.72 -10.80
N LEU A 132 -8.53 1.96 -10.49
CA LEU A 132 -7.79 2.83 -11.40
C LEU A 132 -6.27 2.63 -11.30
N PHE A 133 -5.78 1.96 -10.25
CA PHE A 133 -4.42 1.47 -10.22
C PHE A 133 -4.30 0.22 -11.11
N ASP A 134 -3.60 0.36 -12.24
CA ASP A 134 -3.35 -0.71 -13.22
C ASP A 134 -1.84 -0.90 -13.35
N LEU A 135 -1.35 -2.10 -13.04
CA LEU A 135 0.09 -2.44 -13.07
C LEU A 135 0.73 -2.17 -14.44
N ASN A 136 -0.04 -2.23 -15.53
CA ASN A 136 0.48 -2.02 -16.89
C ASN A 136 0.51 -0.55 -17.30
N LYS A 137 -0.13 0.33 -16.53
CA LYS A 137 -0.23 1.77 -16.83
C LYS A 137 0.44 2.65 -15.79
N ALA A 138 0.54 2.17 -14.54
CA ALA A 138 1.19 2.90 -13.48
C ALA A 138 2.68 3.08 -13.78
N GLU A 139 3.19 4.25 -13.43
CA GLU A 139 4.63 4.49 -13.47
C GLU A 139 5.25 3.83 -12.23
N ILE A 140 5.98 2.74 -12.46
CA ILE A 140 6.64 1.94 -11.42
C ILE A 140 8.12 1.82 -11.76
N GLN A 141 8.97 2.18 -10.81
CA GLN A 141 10.42 1.96 -10.87
C GLN A 141 10.80 0.84 -9.90
N TYR A 142 11.56 -0.14 -10.38
CA TYR A 142 12.03 -1.24 -9.53
C TYR A 142 13.38 -0.89 -8.92
N ARG A 143 13.51 -1.08 -7.61
CA ARG A 143 14.69 -0.77 -6.82
C ARG A 143 15.23 -2.04 -6.18
N GLU A 144 16.55 -2.11 -6.13
CA GLU A 144 17.25 -3.22 -5.48
C GLU A 144 17.14 -3.15 -3.95
N ILE A 145 16.98 -4.31 -3.32
CA ILE A 145 17.24 -4.52 -1.90
C ILE A 145 18.76 -4.56 -1.73
N THR A 146 19.38 -3.40 -1.52
CA THR A 146 20.80 -3.36 -1.11
C THR A 146 20.92 -3.90 0.31
N LEU A 147 21.50 -5.10 0.43
CA LEU A 147 21.77 -5.82 1.68
C LEU A 147 22.84 -5.13 2.52
#